data_AF-A0A7W2TAM6-F1
#
_entry.id   AF-A0A7W2TAM6-F1
#
_cell.length_a   1.000
_cell.length_b   1.000
_cell.length_c   1.000
_cell.angle_alpha   90.00
_cell.angle_beta   90.00
_cell.angle_gamma   90.00
#
_symmetry.space_group_name_H-M   'P 1'
#
loop_
_entity.id
_entity.type
_entity.pdbx_description
1 polymer ?
#
loop_
_entity_poly.entity_id
_entity_poly.type
_entity_poly.pdbx_seq_one_letter_code
_entity_poly.pdbx_strand_id
1 'polypeptide(L)'
;MKIINEYALFAPLLSYILWVVILYVLLTIIRAPNIWGTVESPDDCHPFFNLEKSTSANLSNQFEWPVLFYVICIIVIARPDLYQNAYLWAAWVFVIGRVVHSIVQIVSTNIRLRGSVFNINFLAVLFMWGILALDILSR
;
A
#
# COMPACT_ATOMS: atom_id res chain seq x y z
N MET A 1 -23.51 9.80 -20.75
CA MET A 1 -22.91 8.54 -21.25
C MET A 1 -21.61 8.30 -20.51
N LYS A 2 -21.64 7.74 -19.29
CA LYS A 2 -20.42 7.34 -18.58
C LYS A 2 -20.10 5.93 -19.03
N ILE A 3 -19.13 5.80 -19.93
CA ILE A 3 -18.42 4.53 -20.11
C ILE A 3 -17.67 4.32 -18.80
N ILE A 4 -18.33 3.70 -17.83
CA ILE A 4 -17.67 3.17 -16.65
C ILE A 4 -16.95 1.95 -17.17
N ASN A 5 -15.62 2.01 -17.21
CA ASN A 5 -14.86 0.81 -17.49
C ASN A 5 -15.07 -0.11 -16.28
N GLU A 6 -15.77 -1.23 -16.46
CA GLU A 6 -16.01 -2.26 -15.44
C GLU A 6 -14.68 -2.74 -14.82
N TYR A 7 -13.58 -2.51 -15.53
CA TYR A 7 -12.23 -2.81 -15.12
C TYR A 7 -11.47 -1.65 -14.45
N ALA A 8 -12.14 -0.53 -14.13
CA ALA A 8 -11.47 0.68 -13.63
C ALA A 8 -10.73 0.47 -12.30
N LEU A 9 -11.23 -0.39 -11.41
CA LEU A 9 -10.58 -0.71 -10.13
C LEU A 9 -9.39 -1.67 -10.28
N PHE A 10 -9.24 -2.38 -11.40
CA PHE A 10 -8.05 -3.19 -11.64
C PHE A 10 -6.80 -2.31 -11.76
N ALA A 11 -6.92 -1.10 -12.32
CA ALA A 11 -5.79 -0.20 -12.48
C ALA A 11 -5.11 0.17 -11.14
N PRO A 12 -5.81 0.73 -10.12
CA PRO A 12 -5.19 0.99 -8.83
C PRO A 12 -4.79 -0.30 -8.09
N LEU A 13 -5.55 -1.39 -8.22
CA LEU A 13 -5.21 -2.68 -7.62
C LEU A 13 -3.86 -3.21 -8.13
N LEU A 14 -3.69 -3.29 -9.45
CA LEU A 14 -2.45 -3.76 -10.08
C LEU A 14 -1.30 -2.79 -9.81
N SER A 15 -1.56 -1.49 -9.78
CA SER A 15 -0.55 -0.49 -9.42
C SER A 15 -0.04 -0.70 -7.99
N TYR A 16 -0.92 -1.03 -7.05
CA TYR A 16 -0.52 -1.34 -5.68
C TYR A 16 0.28 -2.64 -5.60
N ILE A 17 -0.16 -3.70 -6.28
CA ILE A 17 0.58 -4.97 -6.36
C ILE A 17 1.98 -4.73 -6.92
N LEU A 18 2.09 -3.97 -8.01
CA LEU A 18 3.37 -3.60 -8.60
C LEU A 18 4.26 -2.85 -7.60
N TRP A 19 3.70 -1.94 -6.81
CA TRP A 19 4.45 -1.24 -5.76
C TRP A 19 4.99 -2.20 -4.69
N VAL A 20 4.18 -3.16 -4.23
CA VAL A 20 4.63 -4.18 -3.27
C VAL A 20 5.75 -5.03 -3.86
N VAL A 21 5.66 -5.41 -5.13
CA VAL A 21 6.74 -6.13 -5.85
C VAL A 21 8.02 -5.30 -5.89
N ILE A 22 7.93 -4.00 -6.20
CA ILE A 22 9.09 -3.09 -6.19
C ILE A 22 9.75 -3.07 -4.81
N LEU A 23 8.98 -3.03 -3.71
CA LEU A 23 9.51 -3.06 -2.36
C LEU A 23 10.20 -4.41 -2.01
N TYR A 24 9.68 -5.54 -2.51
CA TYR A 24 10.37 -6.84 -2.38
C TYR A 24 11.70 -6.87 -3.13
N VAL A 25 11.73 -6.34 -4.35
CA VAL A 25 12.96 -6.24 -5.15
C VAL A 25 13.97 -5.35 -4.43
N LEU A 26 13.53 -4.19 -3.93
CA LEU A 26 14.36 -3.28 -3.15
C LEU A 26 14.96 -3.99 -1.92
N LEU A 27 14.13 -4.67 -1.13
CA LEU A 27 14.61 -5.39 0.06
C LEU A 27 15.58 -6.53 -0.30
N THR A 28 15.33 -7.24 -1.40
CA THR A 28 16.24 -8.28 -1.90
C THR A 28 17.60 -7.70 -2.28
N ILE A 29 17.62 -6.56 -2.98
CA ILE A 29 18.87 -5.87 -3.34
C ILE A 29 19.63 -5.42 -2.10
N ILE A 30 18.94 -4.86 -1.11
CA ILE A 30 19.55 -4.43 0.16
C ILE A 30 20.18 -5.61 0.91
N ARG A 31 19.54 -6.80 0.88
CA ARG A 31 20.00 -8.01 1.58
C ARG A 31 21.03 -8.84 0.81
N ALA A 32 21.14 -8.68 -0.51
CA ALA A 32 22.00 -9.52 -1.35
C ALA A 32 23.47 -9.59 -0.88
N PRO A 33 24.13 -8.49 -0.44
CA PRO A 33 25.51 -8.55 0.04
C PRO A 33 25.70 -9.46 1.27
N ASN A 34 24.76 -9.39 2.22
CA ASN A 34 24.80 -10.19 3.45
C ASN A 34 24.54 -11.68 3.16
N ILE A 35 23.60 -11.98 2.25
CA ILE A 35 23.26 -13.36 1.89
C ILE A 35 24.38 -14.04 1.10
N TRP A 36 25.08 -13.29 0.24
CA TRP A 36 26.16 -13.82 -0.60
C TRP A 36 27.55 -13.76 0.06
N GLY A 37 27.63 -13.39 1.34
CA GLY A 37 28.88 -13.42 2.11
C GLY A 37 29.93 -12.42 1.62
N THR A 38 29.53 -11.36 0.91
CA THR A 38 30.47 -10.33 0.41
C THR A 38 30.85 -9.34 1.51
N VAL A 39 30.15 -9.35 2.64
CA VAL A 39 30.46 -8.53 3.81
C VAL A 39 30.29 -9.36 5.09
N GLU A 40 31.41 -9.69 5.74
CA GLU A 40 31.43 -10.21 7.11
C GLU A 40 31.51 -9.02 8.07
N SER A 41 30.35 -8.46 8.44
CA SER A 41 30.24 -7.49 9.52
C SER A 41 29.17 -7.96 10.49
N PRO A 42 29.27 -7.64 11.80
CA PRO A 42 28.16 -7.84 12.72
C PRO A 42 26.88 -7.25 12.12
N ASP A 43 25.74 -7.96 12.20
CA ASP A 43 24.48 -7.59 11.50
C ASP A 43 24.08 -6.11 11.71
N ASP A 44 24.37 -5.56 12.90
CA ASP A 44 24.03 -4.19 13.28
C ASP A 44 25.03 -3.10 12.80
N CYS A 45 26.20 -3.49 12.26
CA CYS A 45 27.28 -2.58 11.86
C CYS A 45 27.41 -2.36 10.34
N HIS A 46 26.58 -3.00 9.52
CA HIS A 46 26.63 -2.81 8.07
C HIS A 46 26.06 -1.43 7.65
N PRO A 47 26.67 -0.72 6.66
CA PRO A 47 26.18 0.56 6.13
C PRO A 47 24.68 0.64 5.78
N PHE A 48 24.06 -0.50 5.45
CA PHE A 48 22.63 -0.59 5.07
C PHE A 48 21.69 -1.06 6.18
N PHE A 49 22.16 -1.30 7.41
CA PHE A 49 21.34 -1.86 8.50
C PHE A 49 20.04 -1.07 8.74
N ASN A 50 20.13 0.26 8.87
CA ASN A 50 18.96 1.12 9.09
C ASN A 50 18.00 1.12 7.90
N LEU A 51 18.54 1.02 6.68
CA LEU A 51 17.76 0.98 5.46
C LEU A 51 17.03 -0.35 5.33
N GLU A 52 17.70 -1.47 5.61
CA GLU A 52 17.10 -2.81 5.64
C GLU A 52 15.98 -2.86 6.67
N LYS A 53 16.25 -2.43 7.91
CA LYS A 53 15.26 -2.43 9.00
C LYS A 53 14.02 -1.63 8.63
N SER A 54 14.20 -0.42 8.10
CA SER A 54 13.08 0.46 7.75
C SER A 54 12.31 -0.05 6.53
N THR A 55 13.00 -0.62 5.53
CA THR A 55 12.38 -1.23 4.35
C THR A 55 11.61 -2.50 4.72
N SER A 56 12.17 -3.36 5.58
CA SER A 56 11.49 -4.55 6.09
C SER A 56 10.24 -4.18 6.88
N ALA A 57 10.34 -3.19 7.78
CA ALA A 57 9.19 -2.69 8.54
C ALA A 57 8.12 -2.07 7.62
N ASN A 58 8.52 -1.34 6.57
CA ASN A 58 7.59 -0.82 5.59
C ASN A 58 6.90 -1.93 4.80
N LEU A 59 7.64 -2.96 4.39
CA LEU A 59 7.10 -4.09 3.65
C LEU A 59 6.09 -4.87 4.49
N SER A 60 6.38 -5.14 5.77
CA SER A 60 5.41 -5.75 6.69
C SER A 60 4.13 -4.93 6.78
N ASN A 61 4.23 -3.60 6.84
CA ASN A 61 3.06 -2.72 6.88
C ASN A 61 2.22 -2.77 5.59
N GLN A 62 2.76 -3.23 4.45
CA GLN A 62 1.97 -3.44 3.22
C GLN A 62 0.92 -4.55 3.36
N PHE A 63 1.01 -5.39 4.41
CA PHE A 63 0.14 -6.55 4.63
C PHE A 63 -0.78 -6.45 5.85
N GLU A 64 -0.84 -5.27 6.49
CA GLU A 64 -1.77 -5.00 7.60
C GLU A 64 -3.06 -4.37 7.03
N TRP A 65 -3.17 -3.05 7.13
CA TRP A 65 -4.32 -2.29 6.63
C TRP A 65 -4.64 -2.46 5.14
N PRO A 66 -3.63 -2.57 4.22
CA PRO A 66 -3.90 -2.74 2.80
C PRO A 66 -4.65 -4.02 2.43
N VAL A 67 -4.71 -5.02 3.32
CA VAL A 67 -5.57 -6.20 3.11
C VAL A 67 -7.03 -5.79 2.96
N LEU A 68 -7.49 -4.81 3.74
CA LEU A 68 -8.85 -4.28 3.64
C LEU A 68 -9.10 -3.54 2.32
N PHE A 69 -8.07 -2.94 1.73
CA PHE A 69 -8.13 -2.35 0.39
C PHE A 69 -8.32 -3.43 -0.68
N TYR A 70 -7.53 -4.51 -0.63
CA TYR A 70 -7.69 -5.64 -1.56
C TYR A 70 -9.11 -6.21 -1.50
N VAL A 71 -9.60 -6.47 -0.28
CA VAL A 71 -10.92 -7.07 -0.06
C VAL A 71 -12.04 -6.18 -0.63
N ILE A 72 -12.05 -4.88 -0.32
CA ILE A 72 -13.12 -4.00 -0.82
C ILE A 72 -13.07 -3.85 -2.34
N CYS A 73 -11.88 -3.76 -2.94
CA CYS A 73 -11.74 -3.72 -4.40
C CYS A 73 -12.31 -4.99 -5.05
N ILE A 74 -11.99 -6.17 -4.51
CA ILE A 74 -12.48 -7.44 -5.04
C ILE A 74 -14.00 -7.52 -4.90
N ILE A 75 -14.57 -7.10 -3.76
CA ILE A 75 -16.03 -7.08 -3.55
C ILE A 75 -16.71 -6.22 -4.62
N VAL A 76 -16.24 -4.98 -4.82
CA VAL A 76 -16.84 -4.06 -5.79
C VAL A 76 -16.64 -4.51 -7.23
N ILE A 77 -15.50 -5.12 -7.56
CA ILE A 77 -15.27 -5.72 -8.88
C ILE A 77 -16.21 -6.90 -9.13
N ALA A 78 -16.40 -7.78 -8.13
CA ALA A 78 -17.29 -8.94 -8.22
C ALA A 78 -18.78 -8.56 -8.20
N ARG A 79 -19.10 -7.34 -7.75
CA ARG A 79 -20.45 -6.78 -7.67
C ARG A 79 -20.50 -5.42 -8.36
N PRO A 80 -20.48 -5.39 -9.71
CA PRO A 80 -20.52 -4.13 -10.47
C PRO A 80 -21.74 -3.25 -10.15
N ASP A 81 -22.83 -3.85 -9.64
CA ASP A 81 -24.01 -3.13 -9.18
C ASP A 81 -23.76 -2.22 -7.96
N LEU A 82 -22.69 -2.48 -7.20
CA LEU A 82 -22.24 -1.67 -6.06
C LEU A 82 -21.23 -0.58 -6.48
N TYR A 83 -20.79 -0.57 -7.74
CA TYR A 83 -19.75 0.35 -8.16
C TYR A 83 -20.24 1.80 -8.19
N GLN A 84 -19.46 2.65 -7.53
CA GLN A 84 -19.56 4.10 -7.57
C GLN A 84 -18.20 4.70 -7.92
N ASN A 85 -18.19 5.85 -8.62
CA ASN A 85 -16.93 6.53 -8.98
C ASN A 85 -16.08 6.90 -7.73
N ALA A 86 -16.72 7.07 -6.57
CA ALA A 86 -16.05 7.35 -5.31
C ALA A 86 -15.03 6.26 -4.92
N TYR A 87 -15.30 4.99 -5.23
CA TYR A 87 -14.34 3.90 -4.99
C TYR A 87 -13.05 4.08 -5.80
N LEU A 88 -13.17 4.48 -7.08
CA LEU A 88 -12.00 4.69 -7.94
C LEU A 88 -11.14 5.85 -7.42
N TRP A 89 -11.76 6.97 -7.05
CA TRP A 89 -11.04 8.11 -6.47
C TRP A 89 -10.33 7.74 -5.18
N ALA A 90 -11.03 7.09 -4.25
CA ALA A 90 -10.46 6.64 -2.97
C ALA A 90 -9.34 5.61 -3.17
N ALA A 91 -9.48 4.70 -4.14
CA ALA A 91 -8.46 3.73 -4.48
C ALA A 91 -7.17 4.41 -4.96
N TRP A 92 -7.25 5.41 -5.83
CA TRP A 92 -6.06 6.15 -6.26
C TRP A 92 -5.42 6.97 -5.14
N VAL A 93 -6.23 7.61 -4.27
CA VAL A 93 -5.72 8.28 -3.06
C VAL A 93 -4.94 7.30 -2.19
N PHE A 94 -5.48 6.09 -2.00
CA PHE A 94 -4.79 5.03 -1.27
C PHE A 94 -3.48 4.63 -1.96
N VAL A 95 -3.48 4.30 -3.26
CA VAL A 95 -2.25 3.87 -3.97
C VAL A 95 -1.15 4.92 -3.90
N ILE A 96 -1.47 6.18 -4.22
CA ILE A 96 -0.50 7.29 -4.17
C ILE A 96 -0.03 7.49 -2.73
N GLY A 97 -0.95 7.45 -1.77
CA GLY A 97 -0.63 7.55 -0.35
C GLY A 97 0.32 6.45 0.12
N ARG A 98 0.23 5.22 -0.41
CA ARG A 98 1.13 4.10 -0.07
C ARG A 98 2.53 4.35 -0.60
N VAL A 99 2.65 4.85 -1.83
CA VAL A 99 3.95 5.21 -2.41
C VAL A 99 4.61 6.29 -1.55
N VAL A 100 3.89 7.38 -1.26
CA VAL A 100 4.41 8.48 -0.42
C VAL A 100 4.76 8.00 0.98
N HIS A 101 3.89 7.21 1.63
CA HIS A 101 4.14 6.67 2.96
C HIS A 101 5.39 5.79 2.98
N SER A 102 5.58 4.95 1.97
CA SER A 102 6.73 4.05 1.88
C SER A 102 8.03 4.83 1.73
N ILE A 103 8.05 5.85 0.86
CA ILE A 103 9.21 6.74 0.72
C ILE A 103 9.51 7.45 2.04
N VAL A 104 8.49 8.03 2.69
CA VAL A 104 8.65 8.73 3.97
C VAL A 104 9.16 7.79 5.07
N GLN A 105 8.61 6.58 5.17
CA GLN A 105 8.99 5.63 6.21
C GLN A 105 10.41 5.09 6.02
N ILE A 106 10.83 4.88 4.77
CA ILE A 106 12.16 4.36 4.45
C ILE A 106 13.23 5.44 4.60
N VAL A 107 12.94 6.68 4.21
CA VAL A 107 13.94 7.77 4.12
C VAL A 107 13.93 8.68 5.36
N SER A 108 12.80 8.84 6.06
CA SER A 108 12.63 9.83 7.13
C SER A 108 12.49 9.20 8.51
N THR A 109 13.12 9.82 9.50
CA THR A 109 12.93 9.52 10.93
C THR A 109 11.77 10.31 11.56
N ASN A 110 11.10 11.19 10.79
CA ASN A 110 10.02 12.04 11.31
C ASN A 110 8.72 11.23 11.54
N ILE A 111 8.49 10.89 12.81
CA ILE A 111 7.34 10.08 13.26
C ILE A 111 6.00 10.76 12.95
N ARG A 112 5.91 12.09 13.12
CA ARG A 112 4.66 12.85 12.88
C ARG A 112 4.28 12.81 11.41
N LEU A 113 5.25 13.08 10.52
CA LEU A 113 5.03 13.01 9.08
C LEU A 113 4.58 11.61 8.65
N ARG A 114 5.26 10.57 9.14
CA ARG A 114 4.89 9.16 8.86
C ARG A 114 3.45 8.86 9.27
N GLY A 115 3.05 9.27 10.47
CA GLY A 115 1.69 9.09 10.99
C GLY A 115 0.63 9.85 10.17
N SER A 116 0.91 11.10 9.79
CA SER A 116 -0.01 11.90 8.97
C SER A 116 -0.26 11.27 7.60
N VAL A 117 0.79 10.81 6.91
CA VAL A 117 0.63 10.14 5.61
C VAL A 117 -0.08 8.79 5.76
N PHE A 118 0.21 8.03 6.82
CA PHE A 118 -0.52 6.79 7.11
C PHE A 118 -2.02 7.05 7.28
N ASN A 119 -2.41 8.09 8.03
CA ASN A 119 -3.81 8.42 8.27
C ASN A 119 -4.59 8.73 6.98
N ILE A 120 -3.97 9.35 5.98
CA ILE A 120 -4.63 9.60 4.68
C ILE A 120 -4.99 8.27 4.02
N ASN A 121 -4.07 7.30 4.02
CA ASN A 121 -4.33 5.96 3.51
C ASN A 121 -5.42 5.24 4.30
N PHE A 122 -5.37 5.37 5.62
CA PHE A 122 -6.35 4.79 6.54
C PHE A 122 -7.77 5.26 6.21
N LEU A 123 -7.94 6.58 6.12
CA LEU A 123 -9.23 7.21 5.83
C LEU A 123 -9.75 6.89 4.43
N ALA A 124 -8.89 6.75 3.42
CA ALA A 124 -9.31 6.37 2.08
C ALA A 124 -9.98 4.99 2.04
N VAL A 125 -9.39 3.99 2.70
CA VAL A 125 -9.97 2.65 2.79
C VAL A 125 -11.21 2.65 3.67
N LEU A 126 -11.17 3.34 4.81
CA LEU A 126 -12.33 3.44 5.69
C LEU A 126 -13.53 4.08 4.98
N PHE A 127 -13.28 5.08 4.13
CA PHE A 127 -14.30 5.71 3.29
C PHE A 127 -14.90 4.73 2.28
N MET A 128 -14.09 3.90 1.61
CA MET A 128 -14.60 2.87 0.71
C MET A 128 -15.52 1.87 1.44
N TRP A 129 -15.11 1.41 2.61
CA TRP A 129 -15.95 0.52 3.44
C TRP A 129 -17.21 1.23 3.95
N GLY A 130 -17.12 2.52 4.27
CA GLY A 130 -18.27 3.33 4.66
C GLY A 130 -19.31 3.45 3.56
N ILE A 131 -18.88 3.66 2.30
CA ILE A 131 -19.79 3.67 1.14
C ILE A 131 -20.50 2.32 1.03
N LEU A 132 -19.75 1.22 1.09
CA LEU A 132 -20.33 -0.12 0.99
C LEU A 132 -21.35 -0.38 2.11
N ALA A 133 -21.02 -0.02 3.35
CA ALA A 133 -21.89 -0.19 4.49
C ALA A 133 -23.20 0.58 4.31
N LEU A 134 -23.12 1.85 3.91
CA LEU A 134 -24.30 2.69 3.66
C LEU A 134 -25.17 2.14 2.52
N ASP A 135 -24.55 1.69 1.42
CA ASP A 135 -25.28 1.08 0.31
C ASP A 135 -26.04 -0.16 0.75
N ILE A 136 -25.43 -1.02 1.58
CA ILE A 136 -26.09 -2.24 2.10
C ILE A 136 -27.21 -1.88 3.08
N LEU A 137 -26.99 -0.94 3.99
CA LEU A 137 -27.96 -0.52 5.00
C LEU A 137 -29.18 0.22 4.43
N SER A 138 -29.02 0.83 3.25
CA SER A 138 -30.08 1.59 2.58
C SER A 138 -31.01 0.74 1.70
N ARG A 139 -30.69 -0.54 1.52
CA ARG A 139 -31.51 -1.51 0.76
C ARG A 139 -32.51 -2.22 1.67
#